data_AF-A0A9P9FJ51-F1
#
_entry.id   AF-A0A9P9FJ51-F1
#
_cell.length_a   1.000
_cell.length_b   1.000
_cell.length_c   1.000
_cell.angle_alpha   90.00
_cell.angle_beta   90.00
_cell.angle_gamma   90.00
#
_symmetry.space_group_name_H-M   'P 1'
#
loop_
_entity.id
_entity.type
_entity.pdbx_description
1 polymer ?
#
loop_
_entity_poly.entity_id
_entity_poly.type
_entity_poly.pdbx_seq_one_letter_code
_entity_poly.pdbx_strand_id
1 'polypeptide(L)'
;MPKCVTVLSREEVTDDMLVKAASLFSDNYGVWSKAAKRDRAYGKPSGRVRMTSARLRNQCLPEDSDSAYVQVTIDGVMAGHAFVCRWKYQGRNVLWVTQLVVQSEFRERGIATSLLANCLDKNDDVFGIMSSHPAACKALGKAFGSTPIAEISMDFAEKHAAGVLGGSPVQYIRDAELCGSLFDPNDSTGLIMGVNSKFYVDHHEALEALESLRKGGWPWPLGELPEGHEFMFLFERPQRRRSF
;
A
#
# COMPACT_ATOMS: atom_id res chain seq x y z
N MET A 1 16.65 -20.46 -8.28
CA MET A 1 15.93 -19.71 -9.33
C MET A 1 16.43 -18.27 -9.31
N PRO A 2 16.98 -17.74 -10.41
CA PRO A 2 17.41 -16.35 -10.48
C PRO A 2 16.24 -15.41 -10.26
N LYS A 3 16.35 -14.60 -9.21
CA LYS A 3 15.44 -13.50 -8.90
C LYS A 3 16.12 -12.21 -9.35
N CYS A 4 15.48 -11.45 -10.22
CA CYS A 4 15.95 -10.14 -10.64
C CYS A 4 15.00 -9.06 -10.12
N VAL A 5 15.56 -7.99 -9.57
CA VAL A 5 14.82 -6.81 -9.14
C VAL A 5 15.24 -5.65 -10.02
N THR A 6 14.29 -4.92 -10.57
CA THR A 6 14.54 -3.73 -11.39
C THR A 6 13.83 -2.55 -10.75
N VAL A 7 14.55 -1.45 -10.57
CA VAL A 7 14.03 -0.17 -10.06
C VAL A 7 14.17 0.85 -11.18
N LEU A 8 13.10 1.59 -11.45
CA LEU A 8 13.00 2.54 -12.54
C LEU A 8 12.40 3.85 -12.01
N SER A 9 12.98 4.98 -12.38
CA SER A 9 12.36 6.29 -12.17
C SER A 9 11.10 6.42 -13.02
N ARG A 10 10.25 7.39 -12.70
CA ARG A 10 9.04 7.70 -13.45
C ARG A 10 9.29 7.76 -14.97
N GLU A 11 10.35 8.45 -15.38
CA GLU A 11 10.68 8.75 -16.77
C GLU A 11 11.12 7.49 -17.52
N GLU A 12 11.71 6.53 -16.82
CA GLU A 12 12.15 5.25 -17.38
C GLU A 12 10.99 4.25 -17.57
N VAL A 13 9.79 4.54 -17.01
CA VAL A 13 8.64 3.64 -17.12
C VAL A 13 7.96 3.75 -18.49
N THR A 14 8.19 2.71 -19.29
CA THR A 14 7.57 2.52 -20.61
C THR A 14 6.10 2.08 -20.53
N ASP A 15 5.35 2.29 -21.62
CA ASP A 15 3.95 1.84 -21.71
C ASP A 15 3.81 0.31 -21.67
N ASP A 16 4.77 -0.43 -22.25
CA ASP A 16 4.78 -1.90 -22.20
C ASP A 16 4.89 -2.42 -20.76
N MET A 17 5.69 -1.76 -19.92
CA MET A 17 5.78 -2.08 -18.49
C MET A 17 4.45 -1.84 -17.79
N LEU A 18 3.77 -0.73 -18.10
CA LEU A 18 2.46 -0.43 -17.53
C LEU A 18 1.38 -1.41 -17.99
N VAL A 19 1.42 -1.88 -19.23
CA VAL A 19 0.50 -2.92 -19.72
C VAL A 19 0.67 -4.20 -18.92
N LYS A 20 1.92 -4.64 -18.70
CA LYS A 20 2.22 -5.83 -17.88
C LYS A 20 1.78 -5.66 -16.44
N ALA A 21 2.09 -4.52 -15.81
CA ALA A 21 1.69 -4.21 -14.44
C ALA A 21 0.15 -4.15 -14.29
N ALA A 22 -0.54 -3.53 -15.26
CA ALA A 22 -1.99 -3.45 -15.28
C ALA A 22 -2.67 -4.82 -15.46
N SER A 23 -2.09 -5.69 -16.28
CA SER A 23 -2.56 -7.08 -16.41
C SER A 23 -2.37 -7.83 -15.09
N LEU A 24 -1.17 -7.77 -14.51
CA LEU A 24 -0.87 -8.45 -13.26
C LEU A 24 -1.80 -8.00 -12.13
N PHE A 25 -2.03 -6.68 -12.00
CA PHE A 25 -3.02 -6.13 -11.08
C PHE A 25 -4.41 -6.70 -11.34
N SER A 26 -4.87 -6.62 -12.58
CA SER A 26 -6.21 -7.04 -12.97
C SER A 26 -6.45 -8.53 -12.73
N ASP A 27 -5.39 -9.33 -12.75
CA ASP A 27 -5.42 -10.79 -12.60
C ASP A 27 -5.07 -11.27 -11.18
N ASN A 28 -4.69 -10.38 -10.27
CA ASN A 28 -4.28 -10.78 -8.90
C ASN A 28 -4.83 -9.92 -7.76
N TYR A 29 -5.30 -8.70 -8.01
CA TYR A 29 -5.58 -7.76 -6.92
C TYR A 29 -6.83 -8.11 -6.10
N GLY A 30 -7.98 -8.29 -6.75
CA GLY A 30 -9.22 -8.63 -6.06
C GLY A 30 -10.45 -8.63 -6.96
N VAL A 31 -11.60 -8.88 -6.36
CA VAL A 31 -12.92 -8.82 -7.01
C VAL A 31 -13.81 -7.82 -6.28
N TRP A 32 -14.79 -7.24 -6.97
CA TRP A 32 -15.75 -6.33 -6.34
C TRP A 32 -16.66 -7.08 -5.37
N SER A 33 -16.89 -6.51 -4.19
CA SER A 33 -17.82 -7.06 -3.21
C SER A 33 -19.27 -6.94 -3.70
N LYS A 34 -20.19 -7.62 -3.03
CA LYS A 34 -21.63 -7.47 -3.30
C LYS A 34 -22.17 -6.10 -2.88
N ALA A 35 -21.49 -5.43 -1.93
CA ALA A 35 -21.83 -4.09 -1.46
C ALA A 35 -21.35 -2.98 -2.39
N ALA A 36 -20.49 -3.29 -3.37
CA ALA A 36 -20.27 -2.41 -4.51
C ALA A 36 -21.61 -2.19 -5.22
N LYS A 37 -22.27 -1.06 -4.90
CA LYS A 37 -23.48 -0.62 -5.60
C LYS A 37 -23.16 -0.57 -7.09
N ARG A 38 -24.16 -0.72 -7.96
CA ARG A 38 -24.04 -0.47 -9.41
C ARG A 38 -23.81 1.02 -9.70
N ASP A 39 -22.88 1.66 -9.01
CA ASP A 39 -22.25 2.87 -9.48
C ASP A 39 -21.51 2.51 -10.76
N ARG A 40 -21.60 3.36 -11.79
CA ARG A 40 -20.89 3.16 -13.05
C ARG A 40 -19.37 3.17 -12.85
N ALA A 41 -18.88 3.72 -11.73
CA ALA A 41 -17.49 3.70 -11.34
C ALA A 41 -16.96 2.30 -10.98
N TYR A 42 -17.83 1.38 -10.54
CA TYR A 42 -17.44 0.01 -10.15
C TYR A 42 -17.80 -1.02 -11.22
N GLY A 43 -17.06 -2.12 -11.23
CA GLY A 43 -17.36 -3.26 -12.10
C GLY A 43 -18.58 -4.05 -11.64
N LYS A 44 -18.87 -5.15 -12.35
CA LYS A 44 -19.90 -6.10 -11.91
C LYS A 44 -19.50 -6.70 -10.55
N PRO A 45 -20.44 -6.87 -9.60
CA PRO A 45 -20.19 -7.64 -8.38
C PRO A 45 -19.58 -9.00 -8.69
N SER A 46 -18.61 -9.44 -7.89
CA SER A 46 -17.79 -10.63 -8.11
C SER A 46 -16.92 -10.61 -9.38
N GLY A 47 -16.98 -9.55 -10.18
CA GLY A 47 -16.07 -9.30 -11.27
C GLY A 47 -14.72 -8.80 -10.75
N ARG A 48 -13.65 -9.10 -11.48
CA ARG A 48 -12.30 -8.63 -11.13
C ARG A 48 -12.22 -7.11 -11.15
N VAL A 49 -11.50 -6.55 -10.18
CA VAL A 49 -11.05 -5.15 -10.25
C VAL A 49 -10.11 -5.04 -11.44
N ARG A 50 -10.44 -4.19 -12.41
CA ARG A 50 -9.62 -4.00 -13.62
C ARG A 50 -8.86 -2.69 -13.54
N MET A 51 -7.62 -2.73 -14.03
CA MET A 51 -6.75 -1.58 -14.18
C MET A 51 -6.30 -1.49 -15.63
N THR A 52 -6.32 -0.29 -16.19
CA THR A 52 -5.75 0.02 -17.51
C THR A 52 -4.37 0.66 -17.31
N SER A 53 -3.48 0.55 -18.29
CA SER A 53 -2.19 1.25 -18.27
C SER A 53 -2.34 2.77 -18.09
N ALA A 54 -3.32 3.40 -18.75
CA ALA A 54 -3.59 4.83 -18.62
C ALA A 54 -3.98 5.22 -17.18
N ARG A 55 -4.97 4.52 -16.59
CA ARG A 55 -5.36 4.72 -15.18
C ARG A 55 -4.18 4.46 -14.23
N LEU A 56 -3.38 3.42 -14.48
CA LEU A 56 -2.20 3.11 -13.68
C LEU A 56 -1.18 4.24 -13.73
N ARG A 57 -0.87 4.77 -14.92
CA ARG A 57 0.01 5.93 -15.10
C ARG A 57 -0.51 7.12 -14.31
N ASN A 58 -1.79 7.47 -14.47
CA ASN A 58 -2.39 8.63 -13.81
C ASN A 58 -2.41 8.50 -12.28
N GLN A 59 -2.67 7.31 -11.75
CA GLN A 59 -2.82 7.10 -10.30
C GLN A 59 -1.49 6.83 -9.58
N CYS A 60 -0.53 6.20 -10.24
CA CYS A 60 0.71 5.75 -9.60
C CYS A 60 1.96 6.48 -10.07
N LEU A 61 1.88 7.22 -11.19
CA LEU A 61 2.97 8.02 -11.73
C LEU A 61 2.46 9.42 -12.15
N PRO A 62 2.02 10.27 -11.21
CA PRO A 62 1.65 11.66 -11.55
C PRO A 62 2.79 12.40 -12.26
N GLU A 63 2.45 13.36 -13.13
CA GLU A 63 3.43 14.27 -13.71
C GLU A 63 4.20 15.04 -12.63
N ASP A 64 5.49 15.30 -12.91
CA ASP A 64 6.41 16.01 -12.03
C ASP A 64 6.56 15.46 -10.60
N SER A 65 6.13 14.22 -10.37
CA SER A 65 6.29 13.54 -9.09
C SER A 65 7.59 12.75 -9.04
N ASP A 66 8.20 12.68 -7.84
CA ASP A 66 9.25 11.71 -7.53
C ASP A 66 8.60 10.34 -7.31
N SER A 67 8.23 9.71 -8.42
CA SER A 67 7.66 8.37 -8.43
C SER A 67 8.65 7.36 -9.00
N ALA A 68 8.57 6.13 -8.50
CA ALA A 68 9.36 5.02 -8.99
C ALA A 68 8.51 3.76 -9.16
N TYR A 69 8.93 2.92 -10.10
CA TYR A 69 8.38 1.61 -10.35
C TYR A 69 9.43 0.56 -10.05
N VAL A 70 9.03 -0.47 -9.29
CA VAL A 70 9.90 -1.60 -8.98
C VAL A 70 9.20 -2.89 -9.36
N GLN A 71 9.92 -3.77 -10.04
CA GLN A 71 9.43 -5.09 -10.41
C GLN A 71 10.39 -6.18 -9.97
N VAL A 72 9.82 -7.35 -9.70
CA VAL A 72 10.56 -8.59 -9.46
C VAL A 72 10.19 -9.57 -10.56
N THR A 73 11.21 -10.14 -11.21
CA THR A 73 11.05 -11.29 -12.10
C THR A 73 11.70 -12.53 -11.49
N ILE A 74 11.07 -13.68 -11.69
CA ILE A 74 11.56 -15.01 -11.32
C ILE A 74 11.49 -15.86 -12.57
N ASP A 75 12.64 -16.38 -13.01
CA ASP A 75 12.76 -17.17 -14.24
C ASP A 75 12.14 -16.46 -15.48
N GLY A 76 12.30 -15.13 -15.55
CA GLY A 76 11.78 -14.29 -16.63
C GLY A 76 10.30 -13.90 -16.51
N VAL A 77 9.57 -14.44 -15.53
CA VAL A 77 8.15 -14.13 -15.27
C VAL A 77 8.03 -13.03 -14.23
N MET A 78 7.17 -12.03 -14.47
CA MET A 78 6.89 -10.96 -13.50
C MET A 78 6.13 -11.51 -12.29
N ALA A 79 6.83 -11.69 -11.17
CA ALA A 79 6.27 -12.22 -9.94
C ALA A 79 5.55 -11.17 -9.09
N GLY A 80 5.86 -9.89 -9.30
CA GLY A 80 5.23 -8.79 -8.59
C GLY A 80 5.82 -7.44 -8.95
N HIS A 81 5.10 -6.38 -8.60
CA HIS A 81 5.55 -5.01 -8.76
C HIS A 81 5.05 -4.10 -7.63
N ALA A 82 5.72 -2.96 -7.49
CA ALA A 82 5.31 -1.87 -6.64
C ALA A 82 5.47 -0.53 -7.36
N PHE A 83 4.58 0.41 -7.07
CA PHE A 83 4.77 1.81 -7.35
C PHE A 83 4.92 2.56 -6.04
N VAL A 84 5.86 3.50 -6.01
CA VAL A 84 6.08 4.39 -4.87
C VAL A 84 6.11 5.83 -5.35
N CYS A 85 5.72 6.75 -4.47
CA CYS A 85 5.79 8.17 -4.71
C CYS A 85 6.36 8.87 -3.47
N ARG A 86 7.21 9.87 -3.69
CA ARG A 86 7.81 10.69 -2.65
C ARG A 86 7.34 12.13 -2.69
N TRP A 87 7.28 12.73 -1.52
CA TRP A 87 7.06 14.16 -1.36
C TRP A 87 7.61 14.64 -0.03
N LYS A 88 7.70 15.97 0.11
CA LYS A 88 8.13 16.61 1.35
C LYS A 88 6.93 16.92 2.25
N TYR A 89 7.07 16.62 3.54
CA TYR A 89 6.13 17.05 4.57
C TYR A 89 6.91 17.57 5.79
N GLN A 90 6.81 18.87 6.06
CA GLN A 90 7.48 19.52 7.20
C GLN A 90 8.98 19.15 7.32
N GLY A 91 9.70 19.19 6.20
CA GLY A 91 11.12 18.85 6.13
C GLY A 91 11.44 17.36 5.98
N ARG A 92 10.48 16.47 6.26
CA ARG A 92 10.62 15.01 6.14
C ARG A 92 10.38 14.54 4.71
N ASN A 93 11.12 13.51 4.28
CA ASN A 93 10.83 12.78 3.06
C ASN A 93 9.82 11.68 3.33
N VAL A 94 8.64 11.79 2.70
CA VAL A 94 7.64 10.74 2.69
C VAL A 94 7.95 9.80 1.53
N LEU A 95 7.98 8.49 1.79
CA LEU A 95 7.91 7.41 0.80
C LEU A 95 6.58 6.70 0.97
N TRP A 96 5.71 6.82 -0.03
CA TRP A 96 4.40 6.20 -0.01
C TRP A 96 4.29 5.12 -1.08
N VAL A 97 3.78 3.95 -0.69
CA VAL A 97 3.47 2.86 -1.61
C VAL A 97 2.10 3.10 -2.24
N THR A 98 2.07 3.46 -3.52
CA THR A 98 0.82 3.78 -4.22
C THR A 98 0.14 2.52 -4.78
N GLN A 99 0.92 1.48 -5.08
CA GLN A 99 0.38 0.18 -5.46
C GLN A 99 1.39 -0.91 -5.16
N LEU A 100 0.92 -2.06 -4.69
CA LEU A 100 1.73 -3.24 -4.45
C LEU A 100 0.95 -4.48 -4.89
N VAL A 101 1.51 -5.24 -5.83
CA VAL A 101 0.89 -6.45 -6.37
C VAL A 101 1.92 -7.57 -6.37
N VAL A 102 1.53 -8.72 -5.84
CA VAL A 102 2.27 -9.97 -5.95
C VAL A 102 1.35 -11.01 -6.56
N GLN A 103 1.85 -11.69 -7.58
CA GLN A 103 1.16 -12.80 -8.21
C GLN A 103 0.85 -13.88 -7.17
N SER A 104 -0.37 -14.42 -7.19
CA SER A 104 -0.87 -15.37 -6.18
C SER A 104 0.09 -16.54 -5.93
N GLU A 105 0.63 -17.13 -6.99
CA GLU A 105 1.56 -18.28 -6.95
C GLU A 105 2.89 -17.98 -6.25
N PHE A 106 3.28 -16.70 -6.19
CA PHE A 106 4.51 -16.23 -5.56
C PHE A 106 4.29 -15.53 -4.20
N ARG A 107 3.04 -15.52 -3.69
CA ARG A 107 2.73 -15.00 -2.35
C ARG A 107 3.45 -15.81 -1.27
N GLU A 108 3.62 -15.20 -0.11
CA GLU A 108 4.31 -15.77 1.06
C GLU A 108 5.81 -16.09 0.88
N ARG A 109 6.41 -15.73 -0.26
CA ARG A 109 7.85 -15.91 -0.55
C ARG A 109 8.70 -14.66 -0.31
N GLY A 110 8.19 -13.69 0.45
CA GLY A 110 8.89 -12.44 0.75
C GLY A 110 9.05 -11.48 -0.44
N ILE A 111 8.28 -11.66 -1.53
CA ILE A 111 8.36 -10.83 -2.74
C ILE A 111 7.96 -9.37 -2.43
N ALA A 112 6.84 -9.17 -1.73
CA ALA A 112 6.39 -7.84 -1.32
C ALA A 112 7.46 -7.08 -0.52
N THR A 113 8.03 -7.69 0.51
CA THR A 113 9.11 -7.09 1.31
C THR A 113 10.33 -6.76 0.45
N SER A 114 10.68 -7.63 -0.49
CA SER A 114 11.81 -7.38 -1.41
C SER A 114 11.55 -6.21 -2.34
N LEU A 115 10.35 -6.09 -2.91
CA LEU A 115 9.97 -4.94 -3.75
C LEU A 115 10.17 -3.65 -2.95
N LEU A 116 9.57 -3.58 -1.76
CA LEU A 116 9.62 -2.40 -0.91
C LEU A 116 11.05 -2.06 -0.46
N ALA A 117 11.83 -3.05 0.00
CA ALA A 117 13.21 -2.82 0.44
C ALA A 117 14.12 -2.28 -0.67
N ASN A 118 13.88 -2.62 -1.93
CA ASN A 118 14.63 -2.09 -3.08
C ASN A 118 14.18 -0.68 -3.50
N CYS A 119 13.04 -0.20 -2.98
CA CYS A 119 12.61 1.18 -3.19
C CYS A 119 13.20 2.15 -2.15
N LEU A 120 13.77 1.66 -1.05
CA LEU A 120 14.13 2.48 0.11
C LEU A 120 15.32 3.38 -0.16
N ASP A 121 15.17 4.68 0.06
CA ASP A 121 16.28 5.62 0.12
C ASP A 121 16.70 5.91 1.57
N LYS A 122 17.98 6.20 1.77
CA LYS A 122 18.52 6.54 3.10
C LYS A 122 17.92 7.84 3.65
N ASN A 123 17.45 8.72 2.77
CA ASN A 123 16.86 9.99 3.14
C ASN A 123 15.36 9.89 3.39
N ASP A 124 14.71 8.75 3.11
CA ASP A 124 13.29 8.56 3.41
C ASP A 124 13.07 8.51 4.94
N ASP A 125 12.16 9.34 5.44
CA ASP A 125 11.91 9.54 6.87
C ASP A 125 10.55 8.97 7.30
N VAL A 126 9.56 9.00 6.41
CA VAL A 126 8.17 8.62 6.70
C VAL A 126 7.70 7.62 5.67
N PHE A 127 7.02 6.57 6.12
CA PHE A 127 6.55 5.48 5.25
C PHE A 127 5.05 5.31 5.35
N GLY A 128 4.37 5.17 4.21
CA GLY A 128 2.92 5.04 4.16
C GLY A 128 2.42 4.02 3.14
N ILE A 129 1.30 3.37 3.45
CA ILE A 129 0.50 2.56 2.52
C ILE A 129 -0.97 2.60 2.94
N MET A 130 -1.88 2.57 1.95
CA MET A 130 -3.28 2.21 2.13
C MET A 130 -3.53 0.86 1.46
N SER A 131 -4.15 -0.08 2.17
CA SER A 131 -4.46 -1.39 1.62
C SER A 131 -5.57 -2.10 2.38
N SER A 132 -6.48 -2.76 1.66
CA SER A 132 -7.38 -3.75 2.25
C SER A 132 -6.65 -5.01 2.74
N HIS A 133 -5.42 -5.29 2.32
CA HIS A 133 -4.77 -6.57 2.61
C HIS A 133 -3.70 -6.44 3.72
N PRO A 134 -3.84 -7.14 4.86
CA PRO A 134 -2.92 -6.97 6.00
C PRO A 134 -1.46 -7.38 5.68
N ALA A 135 -1.26 -8.26 4.70
CA ALA A 135 0.06 -8.68 4.24
C ALA A 135 0.86 -7.49 3.64
N ALA A 136 0.18 -6.51 3.03
CA ALA A 136 0.84 -5.32 2.48
C ALA A 136 1.39 -4.41 3.59
N CYS A 137 0.58 -4.13 4.62
CA CYS A 137 1.01 -3.37 5.80
C CYS A 137 2.15 -4.09 6.55
N LYS A 138 2.04 -5.42 6.71
CA LYS A 138 3.10 -6.25 7.30
C LYS A 138 4.39 -6.19 6.47
N ALA A 139 4.29 -6.23 5.15
CA ALA A 139 5.45 -6.11 4.28
C ALA A 139 6.13 -4.74 4.40
N LEU A 140 5.35 -3.65 4.50
CA LEU A 140 5.86 -2.30 4.73
C LEU A 140 6.61 -2.20 6.06
N GLY A 141 5.99 -2.65 7.16
CA GLY A 141 6.63 -2.66 8.48
C GLY A 141 7.93 -3.47 8.50
N LYS A 142 7.92 -4.66 7.87
CA LYS A 142 9.12 -5.50 7.76
C LYS A 142 10.22 -4.85 6.90
N ALA A 143 9.85 -4.14 5.84
CA ALA A 143 10.81 -3.50 4.95
C ALA A 143 11.46 -2.26 5.58
N PHE A 144 10.69 -1.43 6.29
CA PHE A 144 11.14 -0.08 6.68
C PHE A 144 11.15 0.19 8.19
N GLY A 145 10.41 -0.58 8.98
CA GLY A 145 10.22 -0.34 10.41
C GLY A 145 11.34 -0.85 11.32
N SER A 146 12.20 -1.75 10.84
CA SER A 146 13.21 -2.48 11.64
C SER A 146 12.66 -3.31 12.82
N THR A 147 11.39 -3.14 13.19
CA THR A 147 10.65 -3.86 14.23
C THR A 147 9.33 -4.43 13.67
N PRO A 148 8.69 -5.37 14.37
CA PRO A 148 7.34 -5.82 14.04
C PRO A 148 6.33 -4.68 13.95
N ILE A 149 5.35 -4.79 13.04
CA ILE A 149 4.28 -3.77 12.86
C ILE A 149 3.57 -3.37 14.16
N ALA A 150 3.39 -4.31 15.08
CA ALA A 150 2.73 -4.06 16.36
C ALA A 150 3.55 -3.22 17.34
N GLU A 151 4.86 -3.11 17.12
CA GLU A 151 5.78 -2.34 17.95
C GLU A 151 6.07 -0.95 17.36
N ILE A 152 5.53 -0.65 16.17
CA ILE A 152 5.72 0.64 15.51
C ILE A 152 4.77 1.64 16.17
N SER A 153 5.32 2.73 16.71
CA SER A 153 4.57 3.82 17.34
C SER A 153 3.61 4.47 16.35
N MET A 154 2.38 4.72 16.80
CA MET A 154 1.35 5.41 16.04
C MET A 154 1.32 6.92 16.27
N ASP A 155 2.11 7.44 17.21
CA ASP A 155 2.12 8.86 17.62
C ASP A 155 2.35 9.79 16.42
N PHE A 156 3.18 9.37 15.47
CA PHE A 156 3.42 10.14 14.25
C PHE A 156 2.15 10.20 13.40
N ALA A 157 1.49 9.06 13.17
CA ALA A 157 0.28 9.01 12.37
C ALA A 157 -0.85 9.83 13.01
N GLU A 158 -1.07 9.68 14.32
CA GLU A 158 -2.06 10.44 15.08
C GLU A 158 -1.94 11.96 14.83
N LYS A 159 -0.70 12.47 14.84
CA LYS A 159 -0.42 13.91 14.74
C LYS A 159 -0.33 14.42 13.30
N HIS A 160 0.12 13.58 12.37
CA HIS A 160 0.59 14.03 11.06
C HIS A 160 -0.14 13.41 9.86
N ALA A 161 -0.97 12.37 10.04
CA ALA A 161 -1.60 11.67 8.93
C ALA A 161 -2.34 12.61 7.97
N ALA A 162 -3.20 13.50 8.48
CA ALA A 162 -3.97 14.41 7.64
C ALA A 162 -3.07 15.33 6.79
N GLY A 163 -1.98 15.82 7.38
CA GLY A 163 -1.02 16.67 6.67
C GLY A 163 -0.17 15.90 5.66
N VAL A 164 0.23 14.66 5.99
CA VAL A 164 0.98 13.79 5.07
C VAL A 164 0.14 13.46 3.85
N LEU A 165 -1.12 13.05 4.05
CA LEU A 165 -2.07 12.79 2.97
C LEU A 165 -2.30 14.04 2.14
N GLY A 166 -2.65 15.17 2.77
CA GLY A 166 -2.92 16.44 2.09
C GLY A 166 -1.77 16.96 1.24
N GLY A 167 -0.52 16.62 1.57
CA GLY A 167 0.68 16.95 0.78
C GLY A 167 0.96 16.03 -0.39
N SER A 168 0.18 14.96 -0.59
CA SER A 168 0.46 13.97 -1.62
C SER A 168 0.23 14.50 -3.04
N PRO A 169 1.14 14.25 -3.98
CA PRO A 169 0.91 14.54 -5.40
C PRO A 169 -0.13 13.58 -6.02
N VAL A 170 -0.37 12.44 -5.38
CA VAL A 170 -1.30 11.41 -5.85
C VAL A 170 -2.70 11.69 -5.33
N GLN A 171 -3.64 11.91 -6.25
CA GLN A 171 -4.98 12.40 -5.90
C GLN A 171 -5.73 11.50 -4.92
N TYR A 172 -5.78 10.19 -5.15
CA TYR A 172 -6.57 9.29 -4.27
C TYR A 172 -5.99 9.19 -2.85
N ILE A 173 -4.70 9.50 -2.66
CA ILE A 173 -4.06 9.59 -1.34
C ILE A 173 -4.41 10.92 -0.70
N ARG A 174 -4.29 12.02 -1.46
CA ARG A 174 -4.59 13.37 -0.99
C ARG A 174 -6.03 13.54 -0.55
N ASP A 175 -6.95 12.90 -1.27
CA ASP A 175 -8.38 13.01 -1.05
C ASP A 175 -8.91 11.92 -0.09
N ALA A 176 -8.04 11.08 0.49
CA ALA A 176 -8.45 9.99 1.36
C ALA A 176 -9.02 10.52 2.69
N GLU A 177 -10.20 10.02 3.06
CA GLU A 177 -10.88 10.36 4.31
C GLU A 177 -10.34 9.49 5.45
N LEU A 178 -9.61 10.08 6.41
CA LEU A 178 -9.12 9.36 7.59
C LEU A 178 -10.27 8.78 8.40
N CYS A 179 -10.08 7.57 8.91
CA CYS A 179 -11.06 6.82 9.68
C CYS A 179 -10.38 5.95 10.74
N GLY A 180 -11.06 5.73 11.86
CA GLY A 180 -10.60 4.87 12.95
C GLY A 180 -10.33 5.62 14.25
N SER A 181 -10.28 4.84 15.34
CA SER A 181 -10.22 5.35 16.71
C SER A 181 -8.94 6.12 17.04
N LEU A 182 -7.89 6.03 16.20
CA LEU A 182 -6.69 6.86 16.33
C LEU A 182 -6.96 8.32 15.98
N PHE A 183 -7.91 8.60 15.09
CA PHE A 183 -8.18 9.95 14.59
C PHE A 183 -9.45 10.56 15.17
N ASP A 184 -10.45 9.73 15.48
CA ASP A 184 -11.67 10.14 16.17
C ASP A 184 -12.01 9.13 17.27
N PRO A 185 -11.99 9.52 18.56
CA PRO A 185 -12.30 8.61 19.67
C PRO A 185 -13.76 8.11 19.64
N ASN A 186 -14.65 8.74 18.86
CA ASN A 186 -16.04 8.31 18.68
C ASN A 186 -16.23 7.42 17.45
N ASP A 187 -15.15 7.10 16.71
CA ASP A 187 -15.23 6.21 15.56
C ASP A 187 -15.72 4.82 15.99
N SER A 188 -16.75 4.32 15.29
CA SER A 188 -17.43 3.05 15.59
C SER A 188 -17.22 2.00 14.51
N THR A 189 -16.32 2.25 13.55
CA THR A 189 -16.07 1.35 12.41
C THR A 189 -15.27 0.11 12.80
N GLY A 190 -14.58 0.16 13.94
CA GLY A 190 -13.65 -0.87 14.39
C GLY A 190 -12.22 -0.73 13.84
N LEU A 191 -11.98 0.22 12.92
CA LEU A 191 -10.63 0.60 12.50
C LEU A 191 -9.93 1.35 13.64
N ILE A 192 -8.62 1.13 13.76
CA ILE A 192 -7.75 1.97 14.59
C ILE A 192 -7.09 3.02 13.71
N MET A 193 -6.41 2.60 12.64
CA MET A 193 -5.73 3.48 11.69
C MET A 193 -6.14 3.07 10.26
N GLY A 194 -7.03 3.85 9.65
CA GLY A 194 -7.62 3.52 8.36
C GLY A 194 -8.05 4.72 7.55
N VAL A 195 -8.67 4.42 6.41
CA VAL A 195 -9.32 5.40 5.54
C VAL A 195 -10.64 4.86 5.01
N ASN A 196 -11.62 5.75 4.85
CA ASN A 196 -12.82 5.50 4.07
C ASN A 196 -12.53 5.78 2.58
N SER A 197 -11.93 4.80 1.89
CA SER A 197 -11.58 4.95 0.48
C SER A 197 -12.77 4.74 -0.48
N LYS A 198 -13.94 4.38 0.06
CA LYS A 198 -15.14 4.01 -0.72
C LYS A 198 -14.80 2.91 -1.73
N PHE A 199 -13.85 2.04 -1.39
CA PHE A 199 -13.33 1.03 -2.29
C PHE A 199 -13.86 -0.35 -1.89
N TYR A 200 -14.98 -0.73 -2.49
CA TYR A 200 -15.76 -1.91 -2.11
C TYR A 200 -15.24 -3.21 -2.74
N VAL A 201 -13.98 -3.55 -2.46
CA VAL A 201 -13.40 -4.85 -2.84
C VAL A 201 -13.86 -5.93 -1.88
N ASP A 202 -13.98 -7.15 -2.36
CA ASP A 202 -14.26 -8.31 -1.54
C ASP A 202 -13.08 -8.56 -0.59
N HIS A 203 -13.36 -8.49 0.71
CA HIS A 203 -12.34 -8.61 1.75
C HIS A 203 -12.14 -10.05 2.24
N HIS A 204 -12.74 -11.08 1.60
CA HIS A 204 -12.68 -12.45 2.12
C HIS A 204 -11.24 -12.96 2.27
N GLU A 205 -10.42 -12.87 1.22
CA GLU A 205 -9.00 -13.26 1.28
C GLU A 205 -8.23 -12.43 2.32
N ALA A 206 -8.52 -11.12 2.39
CA ALA A 206 -7.86 -10.23 3.34
C ALA A 206 -8.17 -10.57 4.80
N LEU A 207 -9.43 -10.90 5.10
CA LEU A 207 -9.89 -11.29 6.43
C LEU A 207 -9.38 -12.69 6.81
N GLU A 208 -9.34 -13.64 5.87
CA GLU A 208 -8.71 -14.95 6.12
C GLU A 208 -7.21 -14.83 6.44
N ALA A 209 -6.51 -13.94 5.73
CA ALA A 209 -5.12 -13.62 6.02
C ALA A 209 -4.96 -12.94 7.38
N LEU A 210 -5.86 -12.02 7.74
CA LEU A 210 -5.86 -11.35 9.05
C LEU A 210 -6.05 -12.36 10.19
N GLU A 211 -7.03 -13.26 10.06
CA GLU A 211 -7.30 -14.31 11.04
C GLU A 211 -6.13 -15.29 11.16
N SER A 212 -5.49 -15.64 10.04
CA SER A 212 -4.29 -16.49 10.05
C SER A 212 -3.12 -15.82 10.78
N LEU A 213 -2.93 -14.50 10.60
CA LEU A 213 -1.92 -13.73 11.34
C LEU A 213 -2.20 -13.74 12.85
N ARG A 214 -3.46 -13.50 13.24
CA ARG A 214 -3.89 -13.50 14.65
C ARG A 214 -3.68 -14.86 15.31
N LYS A 215 -4.11 -15.95 14.65
CA LYS A 215 -3.91 -17.33 15.12
C LYS A 215 -2.43 -17.70 15.26
N GLY A 216 -1.58 -17.13 14.42
CA GLY A 216 -0.13 -17.25 14.51
C GLY A 216 0.50 -16.47 15.68
N GLY A 217 -0.31 -15.87 16.56
CA GLY A 217 0.17 -15.08 17.70
C GLY A 217 0.69 -13.70 17.33
N TRP A 218 0.38 -13.21 16.13
CA TRP A 218 0.83 -11.90 15.67
C TRP A 218 -0.17 -10.81 16.05
N PRO A 219 0.19 -9.85 16.92
CA PRO A 219 -0.71 -8.75 17.27
C PRO A 219 -0.97 -7.87 16.04
N TRP A 220 -2.24 -7.63 15.75
CA TRP A 220 -2.66 -6.76 14.64
C TRP A 220 -3.07 -5.39 15.17
N PRO A 221 -2.37 -4.30 14.80
CA PRO A 221 -2.57 -3.02 15.46
C PRO A 221 -3.56 -2.09 14.75
N LEU A 222 -4.01 -2.40 13.54
CA LEU A 222 -4.78 -1.45 12.70
C LEU A 222 -6.31 -1.58 12.86
N GLY A 223 -6.78 -2.49 13.71
CA GLY A 223 -8.21 -2.74 13.95
C GLY A 223 -8.84 -3.73 12.98
N GLU A 224 -10.17 -3.67 12.87
CA GLU A 224 -10.97 -4.46 11.92
C GLU A 224 -11.09 -3.77 10.56
N LEU A 225 -11.43 -4.53 9.51
CA LEU A 225 -11.61 -3.99 8.16
C LEU A 225 -13.08 -3.99 7.71
N PRO A 226 -13.81 -2.88 7.88
CA PRO A 226 -15.16 -2.74 7.37
C PRO A 226 -15.17 -2.65 5.83
N GLU A 227 -16.30 -2.97 5.20
CA GLU A 227 -16.45 -2.83 3.76
C GLU A 227 -16.25 -1.39 3.29
N GLY A 228 -15.63 -1.21 2.12
CA GLY A 228 -15.39 0.10 1.52
C GLY A 228 -14.24 0.88 2.15
N HIS A 229 -13.57 0.32 3.15
CA HIS A 229 -12.43 0.92 3.83
C HIS A 229 -11.13 0.19 3.52
N GLU A 230 -10.02 0.85 3.81
CA GLU A 230 -8.67 0.29 3.76
C GLU A 230 -7.95 0.55 5.07
N PHE A 231 -7.08 -0.37 5.47
CA PHE A 231 -6.11 -0.06 6.50
C PHE A 231 -5.17 1.01 5.97
N MET A 232 -4.81 1.95 6.83
CA MET A 232 -3.72 2.87 6.58
C MET A 232 -2.61 2.51 7.54
N PHE A 233 -1.39 2.37 7.02
CA PHE A 233 -0.21 2.19 7.86
C PHE A 233 0.80 3.27 7.55
N LEU A 234 0.99 4.19 8.50
CA LEU A 234 1.85 5.36 8.40
C LEU A 234 2.75 5.43 9.64
N PHE A 235 4.05 5.60 9.43
CA PHE A 235 5.00 5.75 10.54
C PHE A 235 6.25 6.51 10.11
N GLU A 236 6.91 7.10 11.10
CA GLU A 236 8.23 7.72 10.93
C GLU A 236 9.32 6.69 11.23
N ARG A 237 10.41 6.73 10.47
CA ARG A 237 11.61 5.95 10.72
C ARG A 237 12.10 6.27 12.15
N PRO A 238 12.37 5.26 12.99
CA PRO A 238 12.99 5.52 14.29
C PRO A 238 14.31 6.25 14.08
N GLN A 239 14.45 7.46 14.62
CA GLN A 239 15.72 8.18 14.57
C GLN A 239 16.78 7.33 15.26
N ARG A 240 17.86 6.97 14.54
CA ARG A 240 19.06 6.45 15.19
C ARG A 240 19.49 7.50 16.21
N ARG A 241 19.51 7.15 17.50
CA ARG A 241 20.13 7.99 18.52
C ARG A 241 21.51 8.36 18.01
N ARG A 242 21.71 9.64 17.65
CA ARG A 242 23.04 10.17 17.44
C ARG A 242 23.69 10.17 18.82
N SER A 243 24.53 9.18 19.07
CA SER A 243 25.56 9.30 20.09
C SER A 243 26.39 10.52 19.70
N PHE A 244 26.21 11.61 20.44
CA PHE A 244 27.16 12.71 20.48
C PHE A 244 28.46 12.24 21.13
#